data_AF-A0A3S8V0W1-F1
#
_entry.id   AF-A0A3S8V0W1-F1
#
_cell.length_a   1.000
_cell.length_b   1.000
_cell.length_c   1.000
_cell.angle_alpha   90.00
_cell.angle_beta   90.00
_cell.angle_gamma   90.00
#
_symmetry.space_group_name_H-M   'P 1'
#
loop_
_entity.id
_entity.type
_entity.pdbx_description
1 polymer ?
#
loop_
_entity_poly.entity_id
_entity_poly.type
_entity_poly.pdbx_seq_one_letter_code
_entity_poly.pdbx_strand_id
1 'polypeptide(L)'
;MIKSFFTNFFNLNYPLILNILILMLISIPMKFNNFHPLKMILILMFITMIISLKMNLLMKSWMNFFIFLIMIGGLMVIFMYITSLNNNSLMKFNLFNIIKNLFKLMILLMFLIYMFKNEILFTNNQDSWNLNINLIEEKNNFSMMKLFNIYKIPLIFIMLYLYFTLICIMNICYKLKIPLRQINFYE
;
A
#
# COMPACT_ATOMS: atom_id res chain seq x y z
N MET A 1 10.07 30.04 16.24
CA MET A 1 9.34 29.37 17.34
C MET A 1 7.95 28.89 16.93
N ILE A 2 7.05 29.75 16.45
CA ILE A 2 5.70 29.30 16.00
C ILE A 2 5.78 28.39 14.77
N LYS A 3 6.59 28.75 13.76
CA LYS A 3 6.78 27.92 12.55
C LYS A 3 7.42 26.56 12.89
N SER A 4 8.40 26.53 13.79
CA SER A 4 9.04 25.28 14.24
C SER A 4 8.10 24.43 15.11
N PHE A 5 7.24 25.05 15.90
CA PHE A 5 6.20 24.37 16.68
C PHE A 5 5.16 23.73 15.76
N PHE A 6 4.67 24.48 14.76
CA PHE A 6 3.75 23.94 13.77
C PHE A 6 4.38 22.80 12.96
N THR A 7 5.62 22.96 12.49
CA THR A 7 6.29 21.88 11.75
C THR A 7 6.50 20.64 12.60
N ASN A 8 6.86 20.79 13.88
CA ASN A 8 7.04 19.65 14.78
C ASN A 8 5.70 18.98 15.13
N PHE A 9 4.64 19.77 15.36
CA PHE A 9 3.31 19.24 15.61
C PHE A 9 2.76 18.47 14.40
N PHE A 10 2.93 19.01 13.19
CA PHE A 10 2.57 18.31 11.96
C PHE A 10 3.41 17.04 11.78
N ASN A 11 4.73 17.10 11.99
CA ASN A 11 5.60 15.93 11.83
C ASN A 11 5.29 14.80 12.83
N LEU A 12 4.94 15.13 14.07
CA LEU A 12 4.59 14.15 15.11
C LEU A 12 3.23 13.49 14.85
N ASN A 13 2.23 14.27 14.44
CA ASN A 13 0.86 13.77 14.27
C ASN A 13 0.60 13.15 12.90
N TYR A 14 1.37 13.50 11.87
CA TYR A 14 1.21 12.97 10.52
C TYR A 14 1.35 11.43 10.40
N PRO A 15 2.34 10.73 11.01
CA PRO A 15 2.40 9.27 10.97
C PRO A 15 1.21 8.61 11.68
N LEU A 16 0.69 9.24 12.74
CA LEU A 16 -0.50 8.79 13.46
C LEU A 16 -1.75 8.88 12.57
N ILE A 17 -1.93 10.01 11.89
CA ILE A 17 -3.03 10.23 10.95
C ILE A 17 -2.99 9.19 9.82
N LEU A 18 -1.81 8.89 9.26
CA LEU A 18 -1.65 7.85 8.24
C LEU A 18 -2.01 6.45 8.76
N ASN A 19 -1.62 6.11 10.00
CA ASN A 19 -2.00 4.84 10.61
C ASN A 19 -3.53 4.72 10.78
N ILE A 20 -4.18 5.79 11.21
CA ILE A 20 -5.64 5.85 11.32
C ILE A 20 -6.28 5.65 9.94
N LEU A 21 -5.78 6.30 8.89
CA LEU A 21 -6.29 6.13 7.52
C LEU A 21 -6.14 4.69 7.00
N ILE A 22 -5.03 4.02 7.30
CA ILE A 22 -4.83 2.60 6.96
C ILE A 22 -5.86 1.71 7.68
N LEU A 23 -6.05 1.94 8.98
CA LEU A 23 -7.03 1.22 9.80
C LEU A 23 -8.46 1.43 9.27
N MET A 24 -8.80 2.64 8.82
CA MET A 24 -10.09 2.92 8.19
C MET A 24 -10.31 2.07 6.94
N LEU A 25 -9.31 1.97 6.06
CA LEU A 25 -9.41 1.21 4.81
C LEU A 25 -9.53 -0.30 5.03
N ILE A 26 -8.80 -0.84 6.01
CA ILE A 26 -8.85 -2.28 6.36
C ILE A 26 -10.20 -2.64 7.00
N SER A 27 -10.86 -1.69 7.68
CA SER A 27 -12.13 -1.92 8.37
C SER A 27 -13.33 -2.09 7.43
N ILE A 28 -13.19 -1.76 6.14
CA ILE A 28 -14.23 -1.94 5.13
C ILE A 28 -14.53 -3.44 5.01
N PRO A 29 -15.76 -3.91 5.29
CA PRO A 29 -16.06 -5.33 5.35
C PRO A 29 -15.90 -5.95 3.97
N MET A 30 -15.00 -6.92 3.93
CA MET A 30 -14.95 -7.88 2.86
C MET A 30 -16.05 -8.92 3.11
N LYS A 31 -17.31 -8.65 2.71
CA LYS A 31 -18.35 -9.69 2.67
C LYS A 31 -18.23 -10.55 1.40
N PHE A 32 -17.91 -11.83 1.59
CA PHE A 32 -17.62 -12.85 0.56
C PHE A 32 -18.63 -13.01 -0.59
N ASN A 33 -19.91 -12.63 -0.41
CA ASN A 33 -20.95 -13.06 -1.35
C ASN A 33 -21.29 -12.09 -2.49
N ASN A 34 -20.88 -10.81 -2.46
CA ASN A 34 -21.23 -9.80 -3.49
C ASN A 34 -20.01 -8.93 -3.88
N PHE A 35 -18.86 -9.56 -4.12
CA PHE A 35 -17.66 -8.81 -4.47
C PHE A 35 -17.61 -8.45 -5.94
N HIS A 36 -17.58 -7.15 -6.21
CA HIS A 36 -17.09 -6.68 -7.49
C HIS A 36 -15.56 -6.51 -7.38
N PRO A 37 -14.76 -7.20 -8.21
CA PRO A 37 -13.30 -7.16 -8.13
C PRO A 37 -12.73 -5.73 -8.24
N LEU A 38 -13.40 -4.87 -9.00
CA LEU A 38 -13.08 -3.43 -9.06
C LEU A 38 -13.09 -2.74 -7.68
N LYS A 39 -13.99 -3.11 -6.74
CA LYS A 39 -13.98 -2.55 -5.37
C LYS A 39 -12.67 -2.87 -4.66
N MET A 40 -12.21 -4.12 -4.80
CA MET A 40 -10.99 -4.61 -4.13
C MET A 40 -9.76 -3.90 -4.68
N ILE A 41 -9.67 -3.75 -6.00
CA ILE A 41 -8.55 -3.06 -6.65
C ILE A 41 -8.49 -1.60 -6.21
N LEU A 42 -9.64 -0.92 -6.13
CA LEU A 42 -9.70 0.47 -5.66
C LEU A 42 -9.24 0.61 -4.20
N ILE A 43 -9.68 -0.28 -3.31
CA ILE A 43 -9.25 -0.26 -1.89
C ILE A 43 -7.74 -0.52 -1.80
N LEU A 44 -7.21 -1.48 -2.58
CA LEU A 44 -5.78 -1.78 -2.58
C LEU A 44 -4.96 -0.59 -3.10
N MET A 45 -5.41 0.07 -4.16
CA MET A 45 -4.78 1.30 -4.67
C MET A 45 -4.68 2.36 -3.56
N PHE A 46 -5.77 2.67 -2.85
CA PHE A 46 -5.74 3.64 -1.75
C PHE A 46 -4.80 3.23 -0.61
N ILE A 47 -4.80 1.96 -0.20
CA ILE A 47 -3.88 1.45 0.82
C ILE A 47 -2.42 1.63 0.37
N THR A 48 -2.09 1.27 -0.87
CA THR A 48 -0.71 1.39 -1.37
C THR A 48 -0.23 2.85 -1.46
N MET A 49 -1.11 3.78 -1.83
CA MET A 49 -0.80 5.21 -1.79
C MET A 49 -0.43 5.66 -0.37
N ILE A 50 -1.24 5.32 0.63
CA ILE A 50 -1.01 5.74 2.03
C ILE A 50 0.27 5.09 2.60
N ILE A 51 0.53 3.83 2.26
CA ILE A 51 1.76 3.15 2.68
C ILE A 51 3.00 3.83 2.07
N SER A 52 2.95 4.21 0.79
CA SER A 52 4.07 4.94 0.17
C SER A 52 4.30 6.30 0.87
N LEU A 53 3.25 7.05 1.17
CA LEU A 53 3.36 8.30 1.93
C LEU A 53 3.96 8.08 3.32
N LYS A 54 3.61 6.99 4.01
CA LYS A 54 4.20 6.62 5.30
C LYS A 54 5.68 6.28 5.20
N MET A 55 6.10 5.55 4.17
CA MET A 55 7.50 5.17 3.95
C MET A 55 8.38 6.40 3.68
N ASN A 56 7.85 7.45 3.05
CA ASN A 56 8.55 8.72 2.85
C ASN A 56 9.03 9.37 4.16
N LEU A 57 8.28 9.19 5.24
CA LEU A 57 8.60 9.78 6.54
C LEU A 57 9.72 9.02 7.26
N LEU A 58 9.76 7.70 7.09
CA LEU A 58 10.69 6.80 7.78
C LEU A 58 12.05 6.74 7.07
N MET A 59 12.07 6.91 5.75
CA MET A 59 13.28 6.86 4.94
C MET A 59 13.37 8.09 4.04
N LYS A 60 14.41 8.92 4.21
CA LYS A 60 14.80 9.92 3.22
C LYS A 60 15.40 9.22 2.00
N SER A 61 14.59 8.76 1.04
CA SER A 61 15.14 8.25 -0.22
C SER A 61 14.13 8.10 -1.36
N TRP A 62 14.66 8.01 -2.58
CA TRP A 62 13.94 7.70 -3.83
C TRP A 62 13.30 6.29 -3.82
N MET A 63 13.58 5.47 -2.81
CA MET A 63 13.10 4.09 -2.70
C MET A 63 11.59 4.01 -2.52
N ASN A 64 10.98 5.02 -1.88
CA ASN A 64 9.54 5.12 -1.79
C ASN A 64 8.85 5.24 -3.17
N PHE A 65 9.43 5.99 -4.10
CA PHE A 65 8.88 6.12 -5.45
C PHE A 65 8.90 4.79 -6.22
N PHE A 66 9.95 3.98 -6.07
CA PHE A 66 9.99 2.66 -6.69
C PHE A 66 8.93 1.72 -6.11
N ILE A 67 8.71 1.73 -4.79
CA ILE A 67 7.65 0.92 -4.15
C ILE A 67 6.28 1.34 -4.67
N PHE A 68 6.02 2.65 -4.79
CA PHE A 68 4.77 3.17 -5.35
C PHE A 68 4.54 2.74 -6.81
N LEU A 69 5.57 2.90 -7.66
CA LEU A 69 5.48 2.59 -9.10
C LEU A 69 5.26 1.09 -9.36
N ILE A 70 5.99 0.23 -8.68
CA ILE A 70 5.88 -1.23 -8.85
C ILE A 70 4.50 -1.72 -8.42
N MET A 71 3.97 -1.20 -7.31
CA MET A 71 2.63 -1.59 -6.82
C MET A 71 1.51 -1.14 -7.76
N ILE A 72 1.57 0.09 -8.28
CA ILE A 72 0.57 0.57 -9.25
C ILE A 72 0.64 -0.20 -10.56
N GLY A 73 1.84 -0.48 -11.07
CA GLY A 73 2.03 -1.26 -12.29
C GLY A 73 1.43 -2.66 -12.18
N GLY A 74 1.69 -3.37 -11.08
CA GLY A 74 1.11 -4.69 -10.82
C GLY A 74 -0.42 -4.65 -10.71
N LEU A 75 -0.97 -3.62 -10.07
CA LEU A 75 -2.42 -3.46 -9.93
C LEU A 75 -3.13 -3.15 -11.25
N MET A 76 -2.48 -2.42 -12.17
CA MET A 76 -3.03 -2.15 -13.50
C MET A 76 -3.14 -3.43 -14.34
N VAL A 77 -2.15 -4.33 -14.27
CA VAL A 77 -2.20 -5.62 -14.98
C VAL A 77 -3.33 -6.49 -14.43
N ILE A 78 -3.47 -6.57 -13.11
CA ILE A 78 -4.58 -7.30 -12.46
C ILE A 78 -5.94 -6.69 -12.83
N PHE A 79 -6.02 -5.36 -12.93
CA PHE A 79 -7.23 -4.67 -13.37
C PHE A 79 -7.64 -5.05 -14.79
N MET A 80 -6.71 -5.00 -15.76
CA MET A 80 -6.99 -5.40 -17.14
C MET A 80 -7.43 -6.87 -17.24
N TYR A 81 -6.82 -7.75 -16.45
CA TYR A 81 -7.21 -9.16 -16.42
C TYR A 81 -8.66 -9.32 -15.94
N ILE A 82 -9.03 -8.69 -14.83
CA ILE A 82 -10.34 -8.92 -14.25
C ILE A 82 -11.47 -8.20 -15.00
N THR A 83 -11.23 -7.01 -15.57
CA THR A 83 -12.23 -6.35 -16.44
C THR A 83 -12.48 -7.13 -17.72
N SER A 84 -11.50 -7.91 -18.21
CA SER A 84 -11.68 -8.77 -19.37
C SER A 84 -12.50 -10.04 -19.10
N LEU A 85 -12.59 -10.47 -17.83
CA LEU A 85 -13.23 -11.73 -17.43
C LEU A 85 -14.67 -11.58 -16.94
N ASN A 86 -15.03 -10.42 -16.39
CA ASN A 86 -16.31 -10.24 -15.73
C ASN A 86 -17.29 -9.49 -16.64
N ASN A 87 -18.53 -9.99 -16.79
CA ASN A 87 -19.63 -9.21 -17.35
C ASN A 87 -19.76 -7.90 -16.53
N ASN A 88 -19.99 -6.77 -17.21
CA ASN A 88 -20.14 -5.42 -16.63
C ASN A 88 -21.34 -5.31 -15.66
N SER A 89 -21.32 -6.06 -14.56
CA SER A 89 -22.35 -6.03 -13.54
C SER A 89 -22.20 -4.74 -12.73
N LEU A 90 -23.24 -3.91 -12.75
CA LEU A 90 -23.25 -2.66 -12.00
C LEU A 90 -22.96 -2.93 -10.53
N MET A 91 -22.04 -2.13 -10.00
CA MET A 91 -21.58 -2.19 -8.63
C MET A 91 -22.72 -1.86 -7.65
N LYS A 92 -23.38 -2.87 -7.08
CA LYS A 92 -24.45 -2.63 -6.09
C LYS A 92 -23.85 -2.10 -4.78
N PHE A 93 -24.35 -0.95 -4.33
CA PHE A 93 -24.07 -0.38 -3.02
C PHE A 93 -25.30 -0.51 -2.14
N ASN A 94 -25.17 -1.22 -1.02
CA ASN A 94 -26.24 -1.30 -0.04
C ASN A 94 -25.99 -0.26 1.07
N LEU A 95 -26.86 0.75 1.16
CA LEU A 95 -26.79 1.83 2.14
C LEU A 95 -26.72 1.30 3.58
N PHE A 96 -27.45 0.21 3.90
CA PHE A 96 -27.41 -0.39 5.23
C PHE A 96 -26.02 -0.94 5.60
N ASN A 97 -25.32 -1.53 4.62
CA ASN A 97 -23.94 -1.97 4.83
C ASN A 97 -23.00 -0.77 5.04
N ILE A 98 -23.23 0.35 4.35
CA ILE A 98 -22.41 1.57 4.51
C ILE A 98 -22.59 2.13 5.93
N ILE A 99 -23.83 2.25 6.40
CA ILE A 99 -24.14 2.75 7.76
C ILE A 99 -23.53 1.83 8.83
N LYS A 100 -23.65 0.51 8.67
CA LYS A 100 -23.02 -0.47 9.59
C LYS A 100 -21.49 -0.28 9.66
N ASN A 101 -20.86 0.03 8.54
CA ASN A 101 -19.41 0.24 8.50
C ASN A 101 -19.01 1.54 9.18
N LEU A 102 -19.76 2.62 8.97
CA LEU A 102 -19.54 3.89 9.65
C LEU A 102 -19.65 3.74 11.17
N PHE A 103 -20.62 2.98 11.66
CA PHE A 103 -20.72 2.67 13.09
C PHE A 103 -19.50 1.91 13.64
N LYS A 104 -19.04 0.88 12.91
CA LYS A 104 -17.84 0.11 13.31
C LYS A 104 -16.60 1.01 13.36
N LEU A 105 -16.49 1.93 12.40
CA LEU A 105 -15.38 2.89 12.31
C LEU A 105 -15.40 3.90 13.47
N MET A 106 -16.57 4.37 13.88
CA MET A 106 -16.71 5.27 15.03
C MET A 106 -16.25 4.62 16.34
N ILE A 107 -16.59 3.34 16.54
CA ILE A 107 -16.15 2.57 17.72
C ILE A 107 -14.62 2.40 17.71
N LEU A 108 -14.05 2.10 16.55
CA LEU A 108 -12.59 1.99 16.39
C LEU A 108 -11.89 3.32 16.70
N LEU A 109 -12.42 4.43 16.20
CA LEU A 109 -11.87 5.76 16.45
C LEU A 109 -11.91 6.11 17.94
N MET A 110 -13.01 5.83 18.62
CA MET A 110 -13.11 6.03 20.06
C MET A 110 -12.07 5.21 20.83
N PHE A 111 -11.83 3.96 20.43
CA PHE A 111 -10.81 3.11 21.03
C PHE A 111 -9.39 3.66 20.80
N LEU A 112 -9.09 4.12 19.58
CA LEU A 112 -7.79 4.72 19.26
C LEU A 112 -7.55 6.01 20.05
N ILE A 113 -8.54 6.89 20.15
CA ILE A 113 -8.44 8.13 20.93
C ILE A 113 -8.16 7.81 22.40
N TYR A 114 -8.81 6.78 22.95
CA TYR A 114 -8.57 6.33 24.31
C TYR A 114 -7.13 5.83 24.52
N MET A 115 -6.61 5.02 23.58
CA MET A 115 -5.24 4.50 23.65
C MET A 115 -4.19 5.62 23.54
N PHE A 116 -4.37 6.56 22.60
CA PHE A 116 -3.39 7.63 22.36
C PHE A 116 -3.37 8.72 23.42
N LYS A 117 -4.46 8.89 24.19
CA LYS A 117 -4.48 9.83 25.32
C LYS A 117 -3.37 9.51 26.34
N ASN A 118 -3.02 8.23 26.48
CA ASN A 118 -1.95 7.79 27.39
C ASN A 118 -0.55 7.92 26.78
N GLU A 119 -0.38 7.74 25.46
CA GLU A 119 0.93 7.86 24.80
C GLU A 119 1.39 9.31 24.63
N ILE A 120 0.47 10.26 24.41
CA ILE A 120 0.79 11.70 24.31
C ILE A 120 1.45 12.22 25.60
N LEU A 121 1.14 11.60 26.75
CA LEU A 121 1.80 11.90 28.04
C LEU A 121 3.26 11.40 28.09
N PHE A 122 3.62 10.34 27.35
CA PHE A 122 4.98 9.80 27.28
C PHE A 122 5.87 10.48 26.21
N THR A 123 5.29 11.20 25.24
CA THR A 123 6.04 11.86 24.15
C THR A 123 6.60 13.25 24.48
N ASN A 124 6.44 13.76 25.70
CA ASN A 124 7.06 15.04 26.09
C ASN A 124 8.60 15.00 26.16
N ASN A 125 9.23 13.83 25.98
CA ASN A 125 10.67 13.71 25.80
C ASN A 125 11.05 13.97 24.33
N GLN A 126 11.09 15.25 23.94
CA GLN A 126 11.51 15.71 22.61
C GLN A 126 12.93 15.27 22.22
N ASP A 127 13.78 14.96 23.21
CA ASP A 127 15.19 14.62 22.98
C ASP A 127 15.40 13.21 22.40
N SER A 128 14.52 12.25 22.71
CA SER A 128 14.66 10.87 22.22
C SER A 128 14.27 10.72 20.75
N TRP A 129 13.36 11.57 20.26
CA TRP A 129 12.93 11.57 18.85
C TRP A 129 14.00 12.19 17.95
N ASN A 130 14.61 13.30 18.37
CA ASN A 130 15.68 13.95 17.60
C ASN A 130 16.95 13.09 17.51
N LEU A 131 17.31 12.37 18.58
CA LEU A 131 18.44 11.42 18.55
C LEU A 131 18.18 10.25 17.59
N ASN A 132 16.97 9.70 17.58
CA ASN A 132 16.61 8.61 16.66
C ASN A 132 16.56 9.08 15.20
N ILE A 133 16.05 10.28 14.92
CA ILE A 133 16.02 10.82 13.55
C ILE A 133 17.44 11.03 13.02
N ASN A 134 18.35 11.58 13.81
CA ASN A 134 19.74 11.78 13.38
C ASN A 134 20.48 10.45 13.15
N LEU A 135 20.27 9.45 14.01
CA LEU A 135 20.83 8.10 13.83
C LEU A 135 20.24 7.38 12.60
N ILE A 136 18.97 7.65 12.26
CA ILE A 136 18.31 7.12 11.07
C ILE A 136 18.82 7.83 9.81
N GLU A 137 19.07 9.14 9.86
CA GLU A 137 19.62 9.90 8.73
C GLU A 137 21.07 9.50 8.40
N GLU A 138 21.91 9.26 9.41
CA GLU A 138 23.27 8.76 9.21
C GLU A 138 23.29 7.33 8.64
N LYS A 139 22.36 6.48 9.06
CA LYS A 139 22.24 5.09 8.56
C LYS A 139 21.54 4.99 7.21
N ASN A 140 20.61 5.88 6.88
CA ASN A 140 19.83 5.84 5.63
C ASN A 140 20.58 6.40 4.42
N ASN A 141 21.80 6.92 4.58
CA ASN A 141 22.74 7.20 3.48
C ASN A 141 23.37 5.92 2.89
N PHE A 142 22.60 4.83 2.81
CA PHE A 142 22.86 3.74 1.88
C PHE A 142 22.51 4.25 0.48
N SER A 143 23.49 4.86 -0.17
CA SER A 143 23.37 5.16 -1.59
C SER A 143 23.13 3.85 -2.36
N MET A 144 22.27 3.91 -3.39
CA MET A 144 22.02 2.76 -4.28
C MET A 144 23.32 2.12 -4.78
N MET A 145 24.35 2.94 -4.98
CA MET A 145 25.67 2.52 -5.42
C MET A 145 26.40 1.61 -4.41
N LYS A 146 26.19 1.79 -3.10
CA LYS A 146 26.72 0.87 -2.07
C LYS A 146 25.98 -0.47 -2.08
N LEU A 147 24.67 -0.47 -2.32
CA LEU A 147 23.88 -1.71 -2.40
C LEU A 147 24.34 -2.60 -3.56
N PHE A 148 24.56 -2.03 -4.76
CA PHE A 148 25.05 -2.80 -5.91
C PHE A 148 26.42 -3.43 -5.65
N ASN A 149 27.29 -2.73 -4.93
CA ASN A 149 28.64 -3.24 -4.65
C ASN A 149 28.67 -4.29 -3.54
N ILE A 150 27.83 -4.16 -2.51
CA ILE A 150 27.76 -5.10 -1.39
C ILE A 150 26.99 -6.38 -1.77
N TYR A 151 25.95 -6.26 -2.58
CA TYR A 151 24.98 -7.33 -2.86
C TYR A 151 25.05 -7.87 -4.29
N LYS A 152 26.25 -8.02 -4.87
CA LYS A 152 26.41 -8.52 -6.26
C LYS A 152 25.80 -9.91 -6.49
N ILE A 153 26.05 -10.86 -5.58
CA ILE A 153 25.56 -12.24 -5.68
C ILE A 153 24.02 -12.32 -5.67
N PRO A 154 23.30 -11.76 -4.68
CA PRO A 154 21.84 -11.82 -4.68
C PRO A 154 21.21 -11.05 -5.87
N LEU A 155 21.85 -9.99 -6.38
CA LEU A 155 21.41 -9.30 -7.59
C LEU A 155 21.41 -10.22 -8.83
N ILE A 156 22.46 -11.01 -9.01
CA ILE A 156 22.57 -11.99 -10.10
C ILE A 156 21.46 -13.04 -9.98
N PHE A 157 21.18 -13.53 -8.77
CA PHE A 157 20.08 -14.47 -8.53
C PHE A 157 18.70 -13.88 -8.86
N ILE A 158 18.44 -12.61 -8.50
CA ILE A 158 17.17 -11.94 -8.84
C ILE A 158 17.00 -11.81 -10.36
N MET A 159 18.07 -11.46 -11.08
CA MET A 159 18.02 -11.37 -12.55
C MET A 159 17.75 -12.73 -13.20
N LEU A 160 18.41 -13.79 -12.73
CA LEU A 160 18.15 -15.16 -13.19
C LEU A 160 16.70 -15.60 -12.88
N TYR A 161 16.17 -15.25 -11.72
CA TYR A 161 14.78 -15.55 -11.35
C TYR A 161 13.77 -14.82 -12.27
N LEU A 162 13.97 -13.54 -12.54
CA LEU A 162 13.12 -12.78 -13.47
C LEU A 162 13.18 -13.36 -14.89
N TYR A 163 14.37 -13.78 -15.34
CA TYR A 163 14.53 -14.43 -16.64
C TYR A 163 13.82 -15.79 -16.70
N PHE A 164 13.99 -16.63 -15.67
CA PHE A 164 13.34 -17.92 -15.58
C PHE A 164 11.81 -17.80 -15.57
N THR A 165 11.27 -16.88 -14.78
CA THR A 165 9.81 -16.65 -14.73
C THR A 165 9.26 -16.17 -16.08
N LEU A 166 10.00 -15.36 -16.84
CA LEU A 166 9.62 -14.96 -18.19
C LEU A 166 9.57 -16.16 -19.15
N ILE A 167 10.54 -17.06 -19.12
CA ILE A 167 10.52 -18.30 -19.93
C ILE A 167 9.31 -19.17 -19.56
N CYS A 168 9.06 -19.35 -18.27
CA CYS A 168 7.90 -20.12 -17.79
C CYS A 168 6.58 -19.51 -18.30
N ILE A 169 6.41 -18.19 -18.19
CA ILE A 169 5.21 -17.49 -18.66
C ILE A 169 5.06 -17.66 -20.18
N MET A 170 6.12 -17.49 -20.96
CA MET A 170 6.09 -17.70 -22.42
C MET A 170 5.68 -19.14 -22.78
N ASN A 171 6.18 -20.14 -22.06
CA ASN A 171 5.81 -21.53 -22.27
C ASN A 171 4.34 -21.81 -21.93
N ILE A 172 3.79 -21.17 -20.90
CA ILE A 172 2.35 -21.27 -20.54
C ILE A 172 1.51 -20.62 -21.64
N CYS A 173 1.87 -19.41 -22.08
CA CYS A 173 1.16 -18.69 -23.14
C CYS A 173 1.17 -19.45 -24.47
N TYR A 174 2.29 -20.10 -24.85
CA TYR A 174 2.39 -20.82 -26.12
C TYR A 174 1.50 -22.08 -26.17
N LYS A 175 1.26 -22.74 -25.02
CA LYS A 175 0.38 -23.92 -24.95
C LYS A 175 -1.11 -23.55 -25.02
N LEU A 176 -1.48 -22.37 -24.54
CA LEU A 176 -2.85 -21.85 -24.58
C LEU A 176 -3.10 -21.14 -25.93
N LYS A 177 -3.28 -21.92 -27.01
CA LYS A 177 -3.60 -21.40 -28.36
C LYS A 177 -5.00 -20.76 -28.49
N ILE A 178 -5.74 -20.67 -27.38
CA ILE A 178 -7.10 -20.13 -27.34
C ILE A 178 -6.99 -18.66 -26.90
N PRO A 179 -7.66 -17.71 -27.57
CA PRO A 179 -7.69 -16.33 -27.11
C PRO A 179 -8.24 -16.27 -25.68
N LEU A 180 -7.56 -15.53 -24.78
CA LEU A 180 -7.98 -15.32 -23.38
C LEU A 180 -9.43 -14.81 -23.25
N ARG A 181 -9.98 -14.25 -24.33
CA ARG A 181 -11.39 -13.92 -24.49
C ARG A 181 -12.08 -14.97 -25.36
N GLN A 182 -13.07 -15.67 -24.81
CA GLN A 182 -14.01 -16.44 -25.63
C GLN A 182 -14.68 -15.47 -26.62
N ILE A 183 -14.52 -15.76 -27.91
CA ILE A 183 -15.34 -15.14 -28.95
C ILE A 183 -16.70 -15.81 -28.81
N ASN A 184 -17.66 -15.12 -28.20
CA ASN A 184 -19.05 -15.58 -28.21
C ASN A 184 -19.51 -15.59 -29.66
N PHE A 185 -19.53 -16.76 -30.29
CA PHE A 185 -20.32 -16.99 -31.48
C PHE A 185 -21.78 -17.09 -31.00
N TYR A 186 -22.56 -16.04 -31.28
CA TYR A 186 -24.00 -16.13 -31.18
C TYR A 186 -24.48 -16.99 -32.35
N GLU A 187 -24.91 -18.21 -32.06
CA GLU A 187 -25.91 -18.95 -32.84
C GLU A 187 -27.24 -18.92 -32.09
#